data_AF-A0A068NLA1-F1
#
_entry.id   AF-A0A068NLA1-F1
#
_cell.length_a   1.000
_cell.length_b   1.000
_cell.length_c   1.000
_cell.angle_alpha   90.00
_cell.angle_beta   90.00
_cell.angle_gamma   90.00
#
_symmetry.space_group_name_H-M   'P 1'
#
loop_
_entity.id
_entity.type
_entity.pdbx_description
1 polymer ?
#
loop_
_entity_poly.entity_id
_entity_poly.type
_entity_poly.pdbx_seq_one_letter_code
_entity_poly.pdbx_strand_id
1 'polypeptide(L)'
;MKLFDTDPSLRWLFCMTHPDDEISICAWIQRLVRNGNPVYMSWTHSNPTREAEARAVAHLLGVPPSRLFFYQATDGSACNEIPTLLPKFREMMEIVKPDRVCCGAFEQGHIDHDTTNFLVNHSFAGPVLEIPFYHTYTTRLQTMNRFSDPRGEEVLELEMDERRLKTMIARQFPSQNIWSVLLWYEVWQKARLRPMALTKTERMRLQTHHNFLRPNHPPRIAKKIRRSPTWRRWRSAMRSARRHMAESGKNSAEPTASFKNCILGPPRLRSDVASQCTMNQSHPVPMRGFTLIELLVVIAIIGILAALLFPVFARAKAAAGDAKTISNARQLGMAFELYQESWDDVLPQAPDGLPGSNLAGGWINYSVFGGAEAGSFIPSRGELMPYVKTSEIYKSPADKDSNRSANSFAMNGYLTTWTGNGMNPGKAAGTIEFPASTMLLGEEGCGGPKLVGYGYSNGTNDGYFNPSTDHFAKFHPAGAAVVFTDGHAKIIQAEDHFDETICGTPTPCYR
;
A
#
# COMPACT_ATOMS: atom_id res chain seq x y z
N MET A 1 -8.11 -9.49 38.15
CA MET A 1 -7.02 -10.09 37.36
C MET A 1 -6.01 -8.99 37.07
N LYS A 2 -4.71 -9.20 37.33
CA LYS A 2 -3.66 -8.28 36.87
C LYS A 2 -3.44 -8.52 35.38
N LEU A 3 -3.31 -7.46 34.56
CA LEU A 3 -3.09 -7.63 33.13
C LEU A 3 -1.62 -8.04 32.89
N PHE A 4 -0.66 -7.50 33.64
CA PHE A 4 0.67 -8.09 33.76
C PHE A 4 0.76 -9.00 35.01
N ASP A 5 0.78 -10.32 34.78
CA ASP A 5 0.87 -11.32 35.85
C ASP A 5 2.11 -12.19 35.65
N THR A 6 3.14 -11.92 36.45
CA THR A 6 4.46 -12.57 36.39
C THR A 6 4.54 -13.79 37.30
N ASP A 7 3.42 -14.39 37.71
CA ASP A 7 3.47 -15.71 38.34
C ASP A 7 4.00 -16.73 37.31
N PRO A 8 5.19 -17.33 37.52
CA PRO A 8 5.84 -18.20 36.55
C PRO A 8 5.07 -19.49 36.27
N SER A 9 4.10 -19.86 37.11
CA SER A 9 3.21 -21.00 36.87
C SER A 9 2.20 -20.76 35.75
N LEU A 10 1.90 -19.50 35.44
CA LEU A 10 0.89 -19.13 34.44
C LEU A 10 1.40 -19.36 33.02
N ARG A 11 0.62 -20.12 32.25
CA ARG A 11 0.81 -20.36 30.82
C ARG A 11 0.14 -19.27 30.00
N TRP A 12 0.95 -18.58 29.20
CA TRP A 12 0.51 -17.46 28.37
C TRP A 12 0.42 -17.88 26.90
N LEU A 13 -0.72 -17.59 26.26
CA LEU A 13 -0.92 -17.78 24.83
C LEU A 13 -1.20 -16.45 24.15
N PHE A 14 -0.35 -16.08 23.20
CA PHE A 14 -0.48 -14.90 22.37
C PHE A 14 -0.99 -15.29 20.98
N CYS A 15 -2.24 -14.97 20.69
CA CYS A 15 -2.89 -15.19 19.40
C CYS A 15 -2.77 -13.94 18.51
N MET A 16 -1.74 -13.92 17.69
CA MET A 16 -1.51 -12.93 16.64
C MET A 16 -2.33 -13.28 15.40
N THR A 17 -2.61 -12.29 14.56
CA THR A 17 -3.30 -12.56 13.30
C THR A 17 -2.31 -12.69 12.17
N HIS A 18 -1.41 -11.73 12.01
CA HIS A 18 -0.40 -11.68 10.97
C HIS A 18 1.01 -11.66 11.59
N PRO A 19 2.01 -12.27 10.92
CA PRO A 19 3.42 -12.17 11.30
C PRO A 19 3.95 -10.74 11.19
N ASP A 20 3.89 -10.01 12.30
CA ASP A 20 4.26 -8.59 12.51
C ASP A 20 3.44 -7.97 13.63
N ASP A 21 2.23 -8.48 13.89
CA ASP A 21 1.35 -7.99 14.96
C ASP A 21 2.08 -8.00 16.32
N GLU A 22 2.98 -8.97 16.55
CA GLU A 22 3.78 -9.12 17.77
C GLU A 22 4.69 -7.91 18.07
N ILE A 23 5.01 -7.07 17.07
CA ILE A 23 5.70 -5.79 17.31
C ILE A 23 4.95 -4.97 18.35
N SER A 24 3.61 -5.06 18.39
CA SER A 24 2.78 -4.28 19.30
C SER A 24 2.92 -4.65 20.78
N ILE A 25 3.43 -5.84 21.10
CA ILE A 25 3.44 -6.40 22.47
C ILE A 25 4.73 -7.19 22.82
N CYS A 26 5.78 -7.01 22.03
CA CYS A 26 7.02 -7.79 22.10
C CYS A 26 7.75 -7.68 23.44
N ALA A 27 7.74 -6.50 24.08
CA ALA A 27 8.42 -6.32 25.36
C ALA A 27 7.70 -7.09 26.48
N TRP A 28 6.37 -7.07 26.46
CA TRP A 28 5.55 -7.85 27.39
C TRP A 28 5.87 -9.35 27.30
N ILE A 29 5.95 -9.87 26.08
CA ILE A 29 6.33 -11.26 25.81
C ILE A 29 7.74 -11.53 26.36
N GLN A 30 8.71 -10.67 26.05
CA GLN A 30 10.09 -10.87 26.50
C GLN A 30 10.20 -10.83 28.03
N ARG A 31 9.46 -9.96 28.73
CA ARG A 31 9.47 -9.94 30.19
C ARG A 31 8.93 -11.23 30.79
N LEU A 32 7.83 -11.78 30.24
CA LEU A 32 7.28 -13.06 30.67
C LEU A 32 8.28 -14.20 30.45
N VAL A 33 8.90 -14.26 29.27
CA VAL A 33 9.92 -15.27 28.97
C VAL A 33 11.13 -15.16 29.90
N ARG A 34 11.64 -13.94 30.13
CA ARG A 34 12.75 -13.68 31.07
C ARG A 34 12.41 -14.08 32.51
N ASN A 35 11.14 -13.96 32.89
CA ASN A 35 10.62 -14.38 34.19
C ASN A 35 10.37 -15.90 34.30
N GLY A 36 10.55 -16.66 33.22
CA GLY A 36 10.39 -18.11 33.19
C GLY A 36 8.97 -18.61 32.91
N ASN A 37 8.04 -17.72 32.55
CA ASN A 37 6.68 -18.11 32.18
C ASN A 37 6.67 -19.00 30.91
N PRO A 38 5.83 -20.04 30.86
CA PRO A 38 5.56 -20.76 29.61
C PRO A 38 4.75 -19.89 28.63
N VAL A 39 5.45 -19.30 27.65
CA VAL A 39 4.82 -18.50 26.58
C VAL A 39 4.64 -19.32 25.30
N TYR A 40 3.46 -19.21 24.70
CA TYR A 40 3.05 -19.81 23.43
C TYR A 40 2.58 -18.71 22.48
N MET A 41 2.78 -18.91 21.18
CA MET A 41 2.37 -17.94 20.15
C MET A 41 1.65 -18.65 19.00
N SER A 42 0.65 -18.00 18.44
CA SER A 42 -0.07 -18.48 17.27
C SER A 42 -0.34 -17.37 16.27
N TRP A 43 -0.39 -17.72 14.98
CA TRP A 43 -0.73 -16.80 13.89
C TRP A 43 -1.85 -17.39 13.03
N THR A 44 -2.96 -16.65 12.92
CA THR A 44 -4.13 -17.06 12.11
C THR A 44 -3.79 -17.10 10.62
N HIS A 45 -3.22 -16.02 10.10
CA HIS A 45 -2.71 -15.92 8.75
C HIS A 45 -1.20 -16.16 8.77
N SER A 46 -0.70 -16.95 7.82
CA SER A 46 0.73 -17.02 7.49
C SER A 46 0.91 -17.55 6.08
N ASN A 47 2.08 -17.29 5.50
CA ASN A 47 2.59 -17.98 4.32
C ASN A 47 4.02 -18.45 4.64
N PRO A 48 4.65 -19.32 3.83
CA PRO A 48 5.97 -19.88 4.17
C PRO A 48 7.04 -18.82 4.49
N THR A 49 7.06 -17.72 3.75
CA THR A 49 7.99 -16.60 3.98
C THR A 49 7.72 -15.93 5.33
N ARG A 50 6.47 -15.52 5.56
CA ARG A 50 6.07 -14.84 6.80
C ARG A 50 6.16 -15.73 8.03
N GLU A 51 5.98 -17.04 7.87
CA GLU A 51 6.17 -18.02 8.93
C GLU A 51 7.65 -18.11 9.34
N ALA A 52 8.58 -18.11 8.38
CA ALA A 52 10.01 -18.07 8.69
C ALA A 52 10.39 -16.78 9.45
N GLU A 53 9.82 -15.63 9.06
CA GLU A 53 10.01 -14.34 9.75
C GLU A 53 9.47 -14.38 11.19
N ALA A 54 8.24 -14.85 11.40
CA ALA A 54 7.65 -15.03 12.74
C ALA A 54 8.48 -15.98 13.61
N ARG A 55 9.03 -17.07 13.04
CA ARG A 55 9.91 -18.00 13.78
C ARG A 55 11.21 -17.32 14.22
N ALA A 56 11.81 -16.49 13.36
CA ALA A 56 12.99 -15.70 13.72
C ALA A 56 12.69 -14.72 14.87
N VAL A 57 11.53 -14.07 14.83
CA VAL A 57 11.09 -13.16 15.90
C VAL A 57 10.81 -13.91 17.21
N ALA A 58 10.10 -15.04 17.15
CA ALA A 58 9.86 -15.88 18.31
C ALA A 58 11.18 -16.33 18.98
N HIS A 59 12.19 -16.67 18.18
CA HIS A 59 13.53 -16.97 18.67
C HIS A 59 14.18 -15.79 19.39
N LEU A 60 14.07 -14.56 18.85
CA LEU A 60 14.56 -13.34 19.52
C LEU A 60 13.81 -13.03 20.82
N LEU A 61 12.54 -13.40 20.90
CA LEU A 61 11.71 -13.28 22.10
C LEU A 61 11.99 -14.39 23.13
N GLY A 62 12.76 -15.42 22.76
CA GLY A 62 13.06 -16.58 23.61
C GLY A 62 11.91 -17.60 23.68
N VAL A 63 10.96 -17.56 22.75
CA VAL A 63 9.87 -18.54 22.63
C VAL A 63 10.34 -19.73 21.79
N PRO A 64 10.35 -20.96 22.32
CA PRO A 64 10.89 -22.12 21.61
C PRO A 64 10.00 -22.54 20.43
N PRO A 65 10.58 -23.13 19.36
CA PRO A 65 9.82 -23.52 18.15
C PRO A 65 8.66 -24.48 18.40
N SER A 66 8.73 -25.32 19.44
CA SER A 66 7.69 -26.26 19.84
C SER A 66 6.42 -25.60 20.42
N ARG A 67 6.46 -24.28 20.66
CA ARG A 67 5.33 -23.50 21.22
C ARG A 67 4.72 -22.53 20.21
N LEU A 68 4.99 -22.73 18.93
CA LEU A 68 4.53 -21.88 17.83
C LEU A 68 3.48 -22.62 16.99
N PHE A 69 2.35 -21.97 16.73
CA PHE A 69 1.25 -22.52 15.92
C PHE A 69 0.95 -21.61 14.71
N PHE A 70 0.76 -22.21 13.54
CA PHE A 70 0.48 -21.48 12.29
C PHE A 70 -0.73 -22.10 11.60
N TYR A 71 -1.69 -21.27 11.20
CA TYR A 71 -2.96 -21.74 10.64
C TYR A 71 -3.18 -21.45 9.16
N GLN A 72 -2.32 -20.62 8.55
CA GLN A 72 -2.29 -20.35 7.11
C GLN A 72 -3.65 -19.93 6.52
N ALA A 73 -4.48 -19.22 7.29
CA ALA A 73 -5.71 -18.62 6.77
C ALA A 73 -5.37 -17.60 5.67
N THR A 74 -6.26 -17.39 4.71
CA THR A 74 -6.03 -16.47 3.59
C THR A 74 -6.06 -15.01 4.07
N ASP A 75 -5.01 -14.24 3.74
CA ASP A 75 -4.90 -12.82 4.10
C ASP A 75 -6.10 -12.00 3.59
N GLY A 76 -6.55 -11.03 4.37
CA GLY A 76 -7.72 -10.21 4.07
C GLY A 76 -9.04 -10.98 4.08
N SER A 77 -9.07 -12.28 4.40
CA SER A 77 -10.26 -13.12 4.25
C SER A 77 -10.44 -14.26 5.24
N ALA A 78 -9.70 -14.27 6.35
CA ALA A 78 -9.78 -15.28 7.40
C ALA A 78 -11.21 -15.45 7.93
N CYS A 79 -12.03 -14.39 7.93
CA CYS A 79 -13.43 -14.47 8.36
C CYS A 79 -14.27 -15.52 7.60
N ASN A 80 -13.92 -15.82 6.35
CA ASN A 80 -14.62 -16.81 5.53
C ASN A 80 -14.27 -18.25 5.94
N GLU A 81 -13.14 -18.43 6.63
CA GLU A 81 -12.58 -19.72 7.04
C GLU A 81 -12.88 -20.05 8.50
N ILE A 82 -13.72 -19.27 9.17
CA ILE A 82 -14.09 -19.51 10.57
C ILE A 82 -14.55 -20.95 10.85
N PRO A 83 -15.38 -21.61 10.01
CA PRO A 83 -15.77 -23.00 10.25
C PRO A 83 -14.61 -23.99 10.31
N THR A 84 -13.54 -23.74 9.54
CA THR A 84 -12.36 -24.62 9.48
C THR A 84 -11.31 -24.24 10.54
N LEU A 85 -11.20 -22.95 10.88
CA LEU A 85 -10.26 -22.45 11.87
C LEU A 85 -10.71 -22.71 13.30
N LEU A 86 -12.00 -22.64 13.59
CA LEU A 86 -12.51 -22.73 14.96
C LEU A 86 -12.20 -24.07 15.65
N PRO A 87 -12.36 -25.25 15.01
CA PRO A 87 -11.93 -26.51 15.60
C PRO A 87 -10.42 -26.54 15.90
N LYS A 88 -9.59 -25.97 15.02
CA LYS A 88 -8.13 -25.91 15.19
C LYS A 88 -7.70 -25.02 16.35
N PHE A 89 -8.42 -23.92 16.58
CA PHE A 89 -8.19 -23.07 17.75
C PHE A 89 -8.59 -23.78 19.05
N ARG A 90 -9.71 -24.51 19.06
CA ARG A 90 -10.09 -25.34 20.23
C ARG A 90 -9.05 -26.41 20.55
N GLU A 91 -8.55 -27.09 19.53
CA GLU A 91 -7.45 -28.06 19.67
C GLU A 91 -6.20 -27.42 20.27
N MET A 92 -5.80 -26.24 19.79
CA MET A 92 -4.68 -25.50 20.39
C MET A 92 -4.95 -25.12 21.85
N MET A 93 -6.17 -24.69 22.20
CA MET A 93 -6.50 -24.39 23.60
C MET A 93 -6.39 -25.64 24.50
N GLU A 94 -6.72 -26.82 23.99
CA GLU A 94 -6.55 -28.10 24.69
C GLU A 94 -5.10 -28.55 24.80
N ILE A 95 -4.27 -28.31 23.78
CA ILE A 95 -2.83 -28.60 23.80
C ILE A 95 -2.12 -27.64 24.77
N VAL A 96 -2.42 -26.35 24.67
CA VAL A 96 -1.72 -25.30 25.40
C VAL A 96 -2.24 -25.19 26.84
N LYS A 97 -3.53 -25.42 27.09
CA LYS A 97 -4.21 -25.18 28.39
C LYS A 97 -3.78 -23.85 29.03
N PRO A 98 -4.00 -22.71 28.33
CA PRO A 98 -3.49 -21.42 28.78
C PRO A 98 -4.27 -20.89 29.99
N ASP A 99 -3.57 -20.25 30.92
CA ASP A 99 -4.17 -19.49 32.02
C ASP A 99 -4.48 -18.04 31.62
N ARG A 100 -3.74 -17.54 30.62
CA ARG A 100 -3.86 -16.19 30.06
C ARG A 100 -3.82 -16.25 28.55
N VAL A 101 -4.82 -15.65 27.90
CA VAL A 101 -4.90 -15.59 26.43
C VAL A 101 -4.98 -14.15 25.98
N CYS A 102 -4.07 -13.76 25.09
CA CYS A 102 -3.98 -12.44 24.49
C CYS A 102 -4.32 -12.52 23.00
N CYS A 103 -5.05 -11.54 22.45
CA CYS A 103 -5.27 -11.42 21.02
C CYS A 103 -5.47 -9.97 20.59
N GLY A 104 -5.54 -9.72 19.28
CA GLY A 104 -5.91 -8.41 18.76
C GLY A 104 -7.30 -7.97 19.24
N ALA A 105 -7.46 -6.69 19.55
CA ALA A 105 -8.74 -6.15 20.03
C ALA A 105 -9.85 -6.25 18.97
N PHE A 106 -11.06 -6.67 19.36
CA PHE A 106 -12.22 -6.67 18.46
C PHE A 106 -12.75 -5.25 18.29
N GLU A 107 -12.17 -4.56 17.33
CA GLU A 107 -12.45 -3.16 17.09
C GLU A 107 -12.97 -2.88 15.67
N GLN A 108 -13.17 -3.85 14.77
CA GLN A 108 -13.79 -3.62 13.45
C GLN A 108 -12.92 -2.81 12.47
N GLY A 109 -11.60 -2.83 12.67
CA GLY A 109 -10.61 -2.06 11.90
C GLY A 109 -9.95 -2.89 10.81
N HIS A 110 -9.71 -4.17 11.09
CA HIS A 110 -9.17 -5.15 10.17
C HIS A 110 -9.92 -6.47 10.36
N ILE A 111 -10.46 -7.02 9.26
CA ILE A 111 -11.39 -8.15 9.35
C ILE A 111 -10.74 -9.43 9.89
N ASP A 112 -9.45 -9.61 9.63
CA ASP A 112 -8.72 -10.78 10.12
C ASP A 112 -8.36 -10.66 11.61
N HIS A 113 -8.05 -9.45 12.09
CA HIS A 113 -7.86 -9.19 13.53
C HIS A 113 -9.14 -9.52 14.30
N ASP A 114 -10.28 -9.06 13.78
CA ASP A 114 -11.59 -9.37 14.33
C ASP A 114 -11.88 -10.88 14.30
N THR A 115 -11.44 -11.56 13.23
CA THR A 115 -11.59 -13.01 13.09
C THR A 115 -10.82 -13.76 14.17
N THR A 116 -9.55 -13.42 14.38
CA THR A 116 -8.72 -14.04 15.43
C THR A 116 -9.36 -13.84 16.81
N ASN A 117 -9.81 -12.62 17.13
CA ASN A 117 -10.48 -12.34 18.41
C ASN A 117 -11.75 -13.19 18.59
N PHE A 118 -12.55 -13.31 17.53
CA PHE A 118 -13.73 -14.16 17.52
C PHE A 118 -13.36 -15.64 17.78
N LEU A 119 -12.37 -16.18 17.06
CA LEU A 119 -11.92 -17.56 17.21
C LEU A 119 -11.44 -17.84 18.65
N VAL A 120 -10.67 -16.92 19.23
CA VAL A 120 -10.20 -17.01 20.63
C VAL A 120 -11.38 -17.04 21.60
N ASN A 121 -12.33 -16.11 21.50
CA ASN A 121 -13.49 -16.06 22.40
C ASN A 121 -14.42 -17.27 22.29
N HIS A 122 -14.39 -18.00 21.18
CA HIS A 122 -15.20 -19.20 20.96
C HIS A 122 -14.43 -20.50 21.19
N SER A 123 -13.16 -20.39 21.61
CA SER A 123 -12.28 -21.52 21.93
C SER A 123 -11.75 -21.48 23.35
N PHE A 124 -11.74 -20.31 23.99
CA PHE A 124 -11.27 -20.11 25.37
C PHE A 124 -12.40 -19.59 26.26
N ALA A 125 -12.64 -20.27 27.39
CA ALA A 125 -13.71 -19.92 28.33
C ALA A 125 -13.30 -18.84 29.35
N GLY A 126 -12.00 -18.56 29.49
CA GLY A 126 -11.48 -17.61 30.46
C GLY A 126 -11.48 -16.15 29.96
N PRO A 127 -10.97 -15.22 30.79
CA PRO A 127 -10.86 -13.81 30.40
C PRO A 127 -9.82 -13.61 29.29
N VAL A 128 -10.23 -12.95 28.20
CA VAL A 128 -9.38 -12.64 27.07
C VAL A 128 -8.77 -11.24 27.22
N LEU A 129 -7.47 -11.15 26.99
CA LEU A 129 -6.71 -9.92 26.96
C LEU A 129 -6.64 -9.40 25.52
N GLU A 130 -6.90 -8.12 25.33
CA GLU A 130 -6.87 -7.45 24.03
C GLU A 130 -5.62 -6.57 23.91
N ILE A 131 -4.99 -6.60 22.73
CA ILE A 131 -3.88 -5.74 22.35
C ILE A 131 -4.37 -4.82 21.23
N PRO A 132 -4.09 -3.50 21.29
CA PRO A 132 -4.47 -2.60 20.23
C PRO A 132 -3.38 -2.62 19.16
N PHE A 133 -3.56 -3.45 18.12
CA PHE A 133 -2.65 -3.48 16.96
C PHE A 133 -2.74 -2.17 16.16
N TYR A 134 -3.36 -2.18 15.00
CA TYR A 134 -3.61 -0.99 14.21
C TYR A 134 -5.06 -0.90 13.77
N HIS A 135 -5.53 0.33 13.59
CA HIS A 135 -6.90 0.58 13.20
C HIS A 135 -7.09 1.85 12.37
N THR A 136 -8.22 1.93 11.66
CA THR A 136 -8.54 3.03 10.73
C THR A 136 -9.87 3.75 11.02
N TYR A 137 -10.46 3.58 12.21
CA TYR A 137 -11.84 4.00 12.57
C TYR A 137 -12.29 5.40 12.14
N THR A 138 -11.37 6.36 12.05
CA THR A 138 -11.68 7.78 11.92
C THR A 138 -10.72 8.57 11.05
N THR A 139 -9.67 7.94 10.52
CA THR A 139 -8.56 8.63 9.85
C THR A 139 -8.17 7.88 8.59
N ARG A 140 -7.78 8.61 7.53
CA ARG A 140 -7.15 8.00 6.34
C ARG A 140 -5.83 7.31 6.66
N LEU A 141 -5.25 7.59 7.82
CA LEU A 141 -3.99 7.04 8.31
C LEU A 141 -4.25 6.03 9.42
N GLN A 142 -3.50 4.93 9.42
CA GLN A 142 -3.54 3.92 10.47
C GLN A 142 -3.09 4.54 11.80
N THR A 143 -3.85 4.29 12.85
CA THR A 143 -3.42 4.54 14.24
C THR A 143 -2.90 3.23 14.79
N MET A 144 -1.71 3.24 15.39
CA MET A 144 -1.07 2.05 15.97
C MET A 144 -0.96 2.19 17.48
N ASN A 145 -1.01 1.07 18.21
CA ASN A 145 -0.81 1.00 19.66
C ASN A 145 -1.73 1.95 20.44
N ARG A 146 -3.03 1.89 20.12
CA ARG A 146 -4.07 2.67 20.80
C ARG A 146 -5.41 1.99 20.66
N PHE A 147 -6.16 1.88 21.75
CA PHE A 147 -7.56 1.46 21.68
C PHE A 147 -8.46 2.59 21.18
N SER A 148 -9.51 2.20 20.48
CA SER A 148 -10.64 3.08 20.15
C SER A 148 -11.31 3.68 21.39
N ASP A 149 -11.33 2.90 22.47
CA ASP A 149 -11.76 3.29 23.81
C ASP A 149 -10.66 2.96 24.82
N PRO A 150 -9.94 3.95 25.38
CA PRO A 150 -8.80 3.71 26.26
C PRO A 150 -9.19 3.22 27.67
N ARG A 151 -10.48 3.11 27.98
CA ARG A 151 -10.92 2.68 29.32
C ARG A 151 -10.43 1.26 29.64
N GLY A 152 -9.82 1.11 30.81
CA GLY A 152 -9.34 -0.19 31.32
C GLY A 152 -8.04 -0.68 30.67
N GLU A 153 -7.34 0.16 29.92
CA GLU A 153 -6.00 -0.18 29.40
C GLU A 153 -4.94 -0.08 30.50
N GLU A 154 -4.01 -1.05 30.50
CA GLU A 154 -2.74 -0.96 31.18
C GLU A 154 -1.67 -0.57 30.15
N VAL A 155 -0.86 0.41 30.51
CA VAL A 155 0.19 0.97 29.66
C VAL A 155 1.52 0.58 30.29
N LEU A 156 2.30 -0.21 29.56
CA LEU A 156 3.67 -0.53 29.92
C LEU A 156 4.60 0.47 29.25
N GLU A 157 5.36 1.20 30.05
CA GLU A 157 6.47 2.04 29.59
C GLU A 157 7.70 1.16 29.32
N LEU A 158 8.28 1.31 28.13
CA LEU A 158 9.39 0.49 27.67
C LEU A 158 10.74 1.08 28.08
N GLU A 159 11.61 0.21 28.59
CA GLU A 159 13.03 0.49 28.83
C GLU A 159 13.81 0.58 27.53
N MET A 160 14.98 1.21 27.53
CA MET A 160 15.73 1.50 26.29
C MET A 160 16.15 0.24 25.52
N ASP A 161 16.44 -0.86 26.21
CA ASP A 161 16.73 -2.16 25.60
C ASP A 161 15.49 -2.75 24.93
N GLU A 162 14.31 -2.62 25.55
CA GLU A 162 13.03 -3.07 24.99
C GLU A 162 12.63 -2.27 23.76
N ARG A 163 12.89 -0.94 23.75
CA ARG A 163 12.68 -0.11 22.55
C ARG A 163 13.59 -0.54 21.41
N ARG A 164 14.85 -0.91 21.72
CA ARG A 164 15.81 -1.45 20.75
C ARG A 164 15.36 -2.80 20.23
N LEU A 165 14.90 -3.69 21.10
CA LEU A 165 14.33 -4.99 20.72
C LEU A 165 13.17 -4.81 19.74
N LYS A 166 12.22 -3.92 20.05
CA LYS A 166 11.07 -3.62 19.19
C LYS A 166 11.51 -3.17 17.79
N THR A 167 12.54 -2.34 17.73
CA THR A 167 13.16 -1.90 16.47
C THR A 167 13.86 -3.05 15.74
N MET A 168 14.53 -3.95 16.46
CA MET A 168 15.17 -5.14 15.90
C MET A 168 14.14 -6.11 15.33
N ILE A 169 13.05 -6.38 16.06
CA ILE A 169 11.94 -7.24 15.63
C ILE A 169 11.30 -6.70 14.36
N ALA A 170 11.06 -5.38 14.30
CA ALA A 170 10.51 -4.77 13.09
C ALA A 170 11.38 -4.97 11.83
N ARG A 171 12.70 -5.18 11.98
CA ARG A 171 13.61 -5.48 10.87
C ARG A 171 13.61 -6.95 10.45
N GLN A 172 13.00 -7.83 11.22
CA GLN A 172 12.89 -9.26 10.90
C GLN A 172 11.73 -9.59 9.94
N PHE A 173 11.01 -8.57 9.48
CA PHE A 173 9.94 -8.73 8.49
C PHE A 173 10.30 -8.04 7.18
N PRO A 174 11.35 -8.45 6.44
CA PRO A 174 11.69 -7.82 5.15
C PRO A 174 10.57 -7.96 4.10
N SER A 175 9.68 -8.95 4.22
CA SER A 175 8.52 -9.09 3.33
C SER A 175 7.47 -7.99 3.49
N GLN A 176 7.46 -7.32 4.65
CA GLN A 176 6.56 -6.23 4.96
C GLN A 176 7.42 -4.97 5.11
N ASN A 177 7.15 -3.88 4.38
CA ASN A 177 7.96 -2.66 4.50
C ASN A 177 7.70 -1.89 5.82
N ILE A 178 7.64 -2.60 6.95
CA ILE A 178 7.26 -2.14 8.27
C ILE A 178 8.31 -1.17 8.80
N TRP A 179 9.60 -1.45 8.58
CA TRP A 179 10.65 -0.54 9.07
C TRP A 179 10.52 0.85 8.45
N SER A 180 10.23 0.97 7.15
CA SER A 180 10.01 2.29 6.55
C SER A 180 8.73 2.94 7.09
N VAL A 181 7.67 2.16 7.28
CA VAL A 181 6.38 2.66 7.83
C VAL A 181 6.55 3.15 9.26
N LEU A 182 7.29 2.43 10.10
CA LEU A 182 7.62 2.83 11.47
C LEU A 182 8.50 4.07 11.49
N LEU A 183 9.52 4.15 10.64
CA LEU A 183 10.36 5.34 10.50
C LEU A 183 9.53 6.57 10.10
N TRP A 184 8.67 6.43 9.09
CA TRP A 184 7.75 7.48 8.68
C TRP A 184 6.75 7.85 9.76
N TYR A 185 6.22 6.87 10.49
CA TYR A 185 5.33 7.08 11.62
C TYR A 185 6.02 7.87 12.73
N GLU A 186 7.27 7.55 13.06
CA GLU A 186 8.06 8.28 14.04
C GLU A 186 8.35 9.72 13.61
N VAL A 187 8.78 9.92 12.36
CA VAL A 187 9.00 11.26 11.79
C VAL A 187 7.71 12.08 11.83
N TRP A 188 6.60 11.47 11.46
CA TRP A 188 5.31 12.15 11.39
C TRP A 188 4.70 12.45 12.77
N GLN A 189 4.89 11.59 13.76
CA GLN A 189 4.50 11.89 15.14
C GLN A 189 5.33 13.02 15.74
N LYS A 190 6.64 13.04 15.49
CA LYS A 190 7.50 14.18 15.88
C LYS A 190 7.04 15.47 15.23
N ALA A 191 6.70 15.44 13.93
CA ALA A 191 6.17 16.60 13.22
C ALA A 191 4.83 17.11 13.79
N ARG A 192 4.00 16.22 14.36
CA ARG A 192 2.73 16.57 15.01
C ARG A 192 2.84 16.89 16.50
N LEU A 193 4.05 16.96 17.06
CA LEU A 193 4.29 17.15 18.50
C LEU A 193 3.49 16.16 19.38
N ARG A 194 3.20 14.97 18.86
CA ARG A 194 2.54 13.90 19.62
C ARG A 194 3.60 12.96 20.20
N PRO A 195 3.47 12.52 21.46
CA PRO A 195 4.45 11.60 22.05
C PRO A 195 4.50 10.29 21.25
N MET A 196 5.72 9.87 20.86
CA MET A 196 6.01 8.63 20.13
C MET A 196 5.48 7.39 20.86
N ALA A 197 4.23 7.01 20.63
CA ALA A 197 3.57 6.02 21.51
C ALA A 197 4.01 4.57 21.23
N LEU A 198 4.27 4.21 19.97
CA LEU A 198 4.52 2.81 19.60
C LEU A 198 5.88 2.30 20.07
N THR A 199 6.94 3.09 19.93
CA THR A 199 8.28 2.71 20.39
C THR A 199 8.53 2.97 21.86
N LYS A 200 7.63 3.69 22.57
CA LYS A 200 7.78 3.98 24.00
C LYS A 200 6.90 3.15 24.90
N THR A 201 5.75 2.69 24.40
CA THR A 201 4.75 2.01 25.22
C THR A 201 4.22 0.75 24.55
N GLU A 202 3.75 -0.17 25.37
CA GLU A 202 2.88 -1.28 24.97
C GLU A 202 1.60 -1.23 25.78
N ARG A 203 0.51 -1.72 25.21
CA ARG A 203 -0.82 -1.57 25.81
C ARG A 203 -1.57 -2.87 25.74
N MET A 204 -2.28 -3.16 26.82
CA MET A 204 -3.16 -4.32 26.90
C MET A 204 -4.37 -3.98 27.76
N ARG A 205 -5.51 -4.60 27.50
CA ARG A 205 -6.70 -4.45 28.35
C ARG A 205 -7.46 -5.75 28.48
N LEU A 206 -8.33 -5.86 29.47
CA LEU A 206 -9.34 -6.91 29.48
C LEU A 206 -10.36 -6.64 28.37
N GLN A 207 -10.76 -7.68 27.65
CA GLN A 207 -11.79 -7.56 26.61
C GLN A 207 -13.06 -6.91 27.17
N THR A 208 -13.51 -5.87 26.48
CA THR A 208 -14.68 -5.07 26.90
C THR A 208 -15.95 -5.45 26.15
N HIS A 209 -15.83 -6.26 25.09
CA HIS A 209 -16.92 -6.46 24.15
C HIS A 209 -17.03 -7.91 23.69
N HIS A 210 -18.21 -8.50 23.90
CA HIS A 210 -18.48 -9.90 23.56
C HIS A 210 -19.58 -10.07 22.50
N ASN A 211 -20.16 -8.98 21.98
CA ASN A 211 -21.22 -9.05 20.99
C ASN A 211 -20.70 -8.78 19.57
N PHE A 212 -20.12 -9.81 18.95
CA PHE A 212 -19.55 -9.74 17.61
C PHE A 212 -20.51 -9.32 16.47
N LEU A 213 -21.81 -9.12 16.76
CA LEU A 213 -22.81 -8.61 15.81
C LEU A 213 -23.16 -7.13 16.03
N ARG A 214 -22.53 -6.47 16.99
CA ARG A 214 -22.71 -5.04 17.28
C ARG A 214 -21.33 -4.34 17.27
N PRO A 215 -21.17 -3.18 16.61
CA PRO A 215 -19.91 -2.46 16.68
C PRO A 215 -19.60 -1.99 18.11
N ASN A 216 -18.34 -2.11 18.52
CA ASN A 216 -17.82 -1.75 19.84
C ASN A 216 -17.32 -0.30 19.91
N HIS A 217 -18.09 0.64 19.37
CA HIS A 217 -17.64 2.04 19.22
C HIS A 217 -18.69 3.06 19.68
N PRO A 218 -18.26 4.30 20.01
CA PRO A 218 -19.18 5.41 20.25
C PRO A 218 -20.21 5.57 19.10
N PRO A 219 -21.44 6.05 19.37
CA PRO A 219 -22.55 6.02 18.41
C PRO A 219 -22.22 6.58 17.01
N ARG A 220 -21.41 7.64 16.94
CA ARG A 220 -20.96 8.25 15.68
C ARG A 220 -20.10 7.30 14.83
N ILE A 221 -19.13 6.63 15.44
CA ILE A 221 -18.22 5.70 14.77
C ILE A 221 -18.97 4.40 14.45
N ALA A 222 -19.76 3.88 15.40
CA ALA A 222 -20.59 2.70 15.18
C ALA A 222 -21.54 2.86 13.97
N LYS A 223 -22.11 4.05 13.75
CA LYS A 223 -22.94 4.34 12.56
C LYS A 223 -22.15 4.26 11.25
N LYS A 224 -20.89 4.71 11.24
CA LYS A 224 -20.00 4.59 10.07
C LYS A 224 -19.63 3.13 9.80
N ILE A 225 -19.23 2.38 10.83
CA ILE A 225 -18.91 0.96 10.73
C ILE A 225 -20.10 0.18 10.17
N ARG A 226 -21.32 0.41 10.66
CA ARG A 226 -22.53 -0.27 10.16
C ARG A 226 -22.76 -0.11 8.66
N ARG A 227 -22.27 0.98 8.07
CA ARG A 227 -22.41 1.29 6.64
C ARG A 227 -21.23 0.79 5.80
N SER A 228 -20.13 0.35 6.43
CA SER A 228 -18.91 -0.04 5.72
C SER A 228 -19.08 -1.38 4.97
N PRO A 229 -18.40 -1.55 3.82
CA PRO A 229 -18.33 -2.84 3.13
C PRO A 229 -17.76 -3.95 4.02
N THR A 230 -16.72 -3.64 4.80
CA THR A 230 -16.05 -4.57 5.72
C THR A 230 -17.03 -5.14 6.76
N TRP A 231 -17.89 -4.29 7.33
CA TRP A 231 -18.89 -4.74 8.31
C TRP A 231 -19.99 -5.59 7.67
N ARG A 232 -20.42 -5.27 6.44
CA ARG A 232 -21.35 -6.13 5.70
C ARG A 232 -20.76 -7.52 5.46
N ARG A 233 -19.48 -7.57 5.07
CA ARG A 233 -18.74 -8.82 4.86
C ARG A 233 -18.62 -9.62 6.16
N TRP A 234 -18.21 -8.99 7.26
CA TRP A 234 -18.18 -9.60 8.59
C TRP A 234 -19.52 -10.21 8.99
N ARG A 235 -20.62 -9.46 8.86
CA ARG A 235 -21.97 -9.98 9.15
C ARG A 235 -22.40 -11.13 8.23
N SER A 236 -21.91 -11.17 7.00
CA SER A 236 -22.15 -12.28 6.08
C SER A 236 -21.40 -13.54 6.55
N ALA A 237 -20.11 -13.40 6.85
CA ALA A 237 -19.27 -14.46 7.39
C ALA A 237 -19.85 -15.05 8.69
N MET A 238 -20.25 -14.20 9.64
CA MET A 238 -20.89 -14.63 10.90
C MET A 238 -22.18 -15.43 10.69
N ARG A 239 -23.00 -15.06 9.68
CA ARG A 239 -24.20 -15.82 9.33
C ARG A 239 -23.85 -17.18 8.73
N SER A 240 -22.80 -17.24 7.90
CA SER A 240 -22.32 -18.49 7.33
C SER A 240 -21.75 -19.43 8.40
N ALA A 241 -20.90 -18.90 9.28
CA ALA A 241 -20.32 -19.65 10.39
C ALA A 241 -21.40 -20.24 11.31
N ARG A 242 -22.43 -19.45 11.66
CA ARG A 242 -23.56 -19.95 12.46
C ARG A 242 -24.32 -21.10 11.82
N ARG A 243 -24.51 -21.09 10.50
CA ARG A 243 -25.17 -22.19 9.79
C ARG A 243 -24.33 -23.47 9.85
N HIS A 244 -23.04 -23.38 9.54
CA HIS A 244 -22.12 -24.52 9.63
C HIS A 244 -21.99 -25.08 11.04
N MET A 245 -21.95 -24.23 12.07
CA MET A 245 -21.90 -24.66 13.47
C MET A 245 -23.20 -25.33 13.92
N ALA A 246 -24.36 -24.91 13.40
CA ALA A 246 -25.64 -25.55 13.67
C ALA A 246 -25.80 -26.90 12.95
N GLU A 247 -25.18 -27.06 11.76
CA GLU A 247 -25.18 -28.31 10.99
C GLU A 247 -24.22 -29.35 11.58
N SER A 248 -23.05 -28.92 12.07
CA SER A 248 -22.05 -29.80 12.71
C SER A 248 -22.46 -30.29 14.10
N GLY A 249 -23.29 -29.52 14.81
CA GLY A 249 -23.86 -29.92 16.12
C GLY A 249 -24.92 -31.04 16.06
N LYS A 250 -25.25 -31.59 14.88
CA LYS A 250 -26.15 -32.74 14.76
C LYS A 250 -25.46 -34.11 14.94
N ASN A 251 -24.13 -34.18 14.97
CA ASN A 251 -23.37 -35.45 14.96
C ASN A 251 -22.36 -35.65 16.11
N SER A 252 -22.36 -34.83 17.16
CA SER A 252 -21.54 -35.08 18.34
C SER A 252 -22.22 -34.59 19.61
N ALA A 253 -22.18 -35.41 20.66
CA ALA A 253 -22.72 -35.09 21.97
C ALA A 253 -22.02 -33.86 22.55
N GLU A 254 -22.82 -32.84 22.86
CA GLU A 254 -22.40 -31.54 23.41
C GLU A 254 -21.78 -31.67 24.82
N PRO A 255 -20.99 -30.65 25.20
CA PRO A 255 -21.41 -29.84 26.34
C PRO A 255 -21.82 -28.44 25.87
N THR A 256 -23.05 -28.11 26.21
CA THR A 256 -23.78 -26.87 25.94
C THR A 256 -23.07 -25.63 26.50
N ALA A 257 -22.63 -24.73 25.62
CA ALA A 257 -22.51 -23.30 25.93
C ALA A 257 -23.41 -22.53 24.97
N SER A 258 -24.61 -22.28 25.46
CA SER A 258 -25.77 -21.69 24.79
C SER A 258 -25.47 -20.33 24.13
N PHE A 259 -25.68 -20.27 22.81
CA PHE A 259 -25.75 -19.03 22.02
C PHE A 259 -27.05 -18.22 22.23
N LYS A 260 -27.84 -18.50 23.27
CA LYS A 260 -29.09 -17.80 23.54
C LYS A 260 -28.93 -16.73 24.63
N ASN A 261 -29.30 -15.52 24.24
CA ASN A 261 -29.76 -14.40 25.07
C ASN A 261 -28.70 -13.49 25.71
N CYS A 262 -28.41 -12.39 25.00
CA CYS A 262 -28.19 -11.11 25.67
C CYS A 262 -28.95 -10.00 24.90
N ILE A 263 -30.27 -10.15 24.88
CA ILE A 263 -31.22 -9.02 24.83
C ILE A 263 -31.80 -8.95 26.23
N LEU A 264 -31.08 -8.30 27.13
CA LEU A 264 -31.66 -7.76 28.36
C LEU A 264 -31.62 -6.24 28.18
N GLY A 265 -32.78 -5.67 27.87
CA GLY A 265 -33.03 -4.26 28.18
C GLY A 265 -32.96 -4.07 29.69
N PRO A 266 -32.63 -2.86 30.17
CA PRO A 266 -32.63 -2.60 31.61
C PRO A 266 -34.04 -2.83 32.19
N PRO A 267 -34.14 -3.34 33.41
CA PRO A 267 -35.43 -3.62 34.03
C PRO A 267 -36.20 -2.31 34.26
N ARG A 268 -37.49 -2.35 33.95
CA ARG A 268 -38.45 -1.32 34.37
C ARG A 268 -38.60 -1.42 35.90
N LEU A 269 -38.08 -0.45 36.62
CA LEU A 269 -38.51 -0.17 37.98
C LEU A 269 -39.77 0.71 37.91
N ARG A 270 -40.88 0.17 38.43
CA ARG A 270 -42.10 0.94 38.70
C ARG A 270 -42.00 1.54 40.10
N SER A 271 -42.32 2.84 40.16
CA SER A 271 -42.99 3.59 41.23
C SER A 271 -42.69 3.21 42.68
N ASP A 272 -41.96 4.08 43.38
CA ASP A 272 -42.46 4.86 44.52
C ASP A 272 -41.30 5.26 45.42
N VAL A 273 -40.82 6.50 45.27
CA VAL A 273 -40.42 7.41 46.37
C VAL A 273 -40.31 8.81 45.75
N ALA A 274 -41.30 9.65 46.04
CA ALA A 274 -41.15 11.09 45.90
C ALA A 274 -40.20 11.58 46.99
N SER A 275 -38.95 11.86 46.62
CA SER A 275 -38.01 12.61 47.46
C SER A 275 -37.47 13.78 46.64
N GLN A 276 -37.68 14.97 47.19
CA GLN A 276 -37.33 16.27 46.63
C GLN A 276 -35.82 16.35 46.33
N CYS A 277 -35.46 16.48 45.06
CA CYS A 277 -34.16 17.00 44.65
C CYS A 277 -34.30 18.51 44.40
N THR A 278 -33.77 19.30 45.32
CA THR A 278 -33.49 20.72 45.15
C THR A 278 -32.57 20.93 43.94
N MET A 279 -32.98 21.79 43.00
CA MET A 279 -32.15 22.24 41.89
C MET A 279 -30.92 22.96 42.42
N ASN A 280 -29.76 22.29 42.37
CA ASN A 280 -28.49 22.93 42.60
C ASN A 280 -28.03 23.57 41.27
N GLN A 281 -28.03 24.90 41.21
CA GLN A 281 -27.60 25.65 40.04
C GLN A 281 -26.08 25.49 39.89
N SER A 282 -25.65 24.71 38.89
CA SER A 282 -24.24 24.66 38.49
C SER A 282 -23.92 25.88 37.62
N HIS A 283 -23.03 26.74 38.11
CA HIS A 283 -22.48 27.84 37.33
C HIS A 283 -21.73 27.30 36.10
N PRO A 284 -21.97 27.85 34.88
CA PRO A 284 -21.20 27.48 33.70
C PRO A 284 -19.74 27.92 33.87
N VAL A 285 -18.82 26.96 33.77
CA VAL A 285 -17.38 27.26 33.70
C VAL A 285 -17.12 28.04 32.41
N PRO A 286 -16.52 29.24 32.46
CA PRO A 286 -16.25 30.03 31.26
C PRO A 286 -15.26 29.29 30.37
N MET A 287 -15.68 28.95 29.15
CA MET A 287 -14.77 28.43 28.14
C MET A 287 -13.80 29.55 27.74
N ARG A 288 -12.52 29.38 28.05
CA ARG A 288 -11.45 30.26 27.56
C ARG A 288 -11.45 30.24 26.03
N GLY A 289 -11.75 31.40 25.42
CA GLY A 289 -11.61 31.60 23.98
C GLY A 289 -10.14 31.65 23.57
N PHE A 290 -9.85 31.17 22.36
CA PHE A 290 -8.52 31.26 21.76
C PHE A 290 -8.15 32.73 21.57
N THR A 291 -6.97 33.14 22.02
CA THR A 291 -6.49 34.52 21.82
C THR A 291 -6.03 34.72 20.38
N LEU A 292 -6.10 35.96 19.88
CA LEU A 292 -5.65 36.32 18.53
C LEU A 292 -4.18 35.93 18.30
N ILE A 293 -3.34 36.05 19.34
CA ILE A 293 -1.91 35.71 19.29
C ILE A 293 -1.73 34.21 19.13
N GLU A 294 -2.46 33.38 19.87
CA GLU A 294 -2.39 31.92 19.73
C GLU A 294 -2.79 31.46 18.32
N LEU A 295 -3.81 32.09 17.72
CA LEU A 295 -4.21 31.80 16.36
C LEU A 295 -3.15 32.22 15.34
N LEU A 296 -2.54 33.40 15.54
CA LEU A 296 -1.52 33.95 14.64
C LEU A 296 -0.24 33.10 14.64
N VAL A 297 0.19 32.62 15.81
CA VAL A 297 1.34 31.71 15.93
C VAL A 297 1.06 30.38 15.22
N VAL A 298 -0.16 29.85 15.32
CA VAL A 298 -0.52 28.59 14.65
C VAL A 298 -0.48 28.73 13.13
N ILE A 299 -1.04 29.78 12.56
CA ILE A 299 -0.96 30.00 11.10
C ILE A 299 0.48 30.24 10.64
N ALA A 300 1.30 30.92 11.45
CA ALA A 300 2.71 31.12 11.15
C ALA A 300 3.48 29.79 11.13
N ILE A 301 3.25 28.93 12.12
CA ILE A 301 3.87 27.58 12.16
C ILE A 301 3.40 26.74 10.98
N ILE A 302 2.10 26.74 10.65
CA ILE A 302 1.57 26.04 9.47
C ILE A 302 2.22 26.57 8.19
N GLY A 303 2.38 27.90 8.07
CA GLY A 303 3.05 28.55 6.94
C GLY A 303 4.50 28.11 6.79
N ILE A 304 5.27 28.08 7.88
CA ILE A 304 6.67 27.61 7.88
C ILE A 304 6.74 26.13 7.49
N LEU A 305 5.91 25.28 8.09
CA LEU A 305 5.87 23.85 7.79
C LEU A 305 5.47 23.60 6.32
N ALA A 306 4.49 24.34 5.81
CA ALA A 306 4.06 24.25 4.41
C ALA A 306 5.17 24.72 3.45
N ALA A 307 5.88 25.81 3.77
CA ALA A 307 6.98 26.32 2.97
C ALA A 307 8.15 25.33 2.87
N LEU A 308 8.44 24.58 3.93
CA LEU A 308 9.44 23.51 3.90
C LEU A 308 8.96 22.26 3.17
N LEU A 309 7.67 21.92 3.26
CA LEU A 309 7.12 20.68 2.70
C LEU A 309 6.81 20.79 1.19
N PHE A 310 6.36 21.94 0.72
CA PHE A 310 5.97 22.15 -0.68
C PHE A 310 7.10 21.84 -1.71
N PRO A 311 8.35 22.31 -1.55
CA PRO A 311 9.42 22.00 -2.51
C PRO A 311 9.77 20.51 -2.50
N VAL A 312 9.73 19.85 -1.34
CA VAL A 312 9.99 18.42 -1.21
C VAL A 312 8.89 17.60 -1.89
N PHE A 313 7.62 17.99 -1.69
CA PHE A 313 6.49 17.33 -2.32
C PHE A 313 6.50 17.47 -3.85
N ALA A 314 6.87 18.65 -4.36
CA ALA A 314 7.02 18.87 -5.81
C ALA A 314 8.09 17.95 -6.41
N ARG A 315 9.26 17.81 -5.76
CA ARG A 315 10.33 16.89 -6.18
C ARG A 315 9.89 15.43 -6.13
N ALA A 316 9.19 15.02 -5.07
CA ALA A 316 8.69 13.65 -4.95
C ALA A 316 7.65 13.30 -6.03
N LYS A 317 6.76 14.25 -6.35
CA LYS A 317 5.79 14.08 -7.45
C LYS A 317 6.49 13.98 -8.81
N ALA A 318 7.51 14.79 -9.06
CA ALA A 318 8.31 14.72 -10.28
C ALA A 318 9.01 13.34 -10.39
N ALA A 319 9.72 12.91 -9.35
CA ALA A 319 10.38 11.59 -9.33
C ALA A 319 9.41 10.41 -9.54
N ALA A 320 8.18 10.50 -9.01
CA ALA A 320 7.14 9.49 -9.28
C ALA A 320 6.66 9.51 -10.74
N GLY A 321 6.60 10.69 -11.35
CA GLY A 321 6.36 10.86 -12.79
C GLY A 321 7.47 10.21 -13.60
N ASP A 322 8.72 10.53 -13.31
CA ASP A 322 9.92 9.97 -13.94
C ASP A 322 9.94 8.43 -13.89
N ALA A 323 9.68 7.86 -12.71
CA ALA A 323 9.61 6.41 -12.54
C ALA A 323 8.51 5.76 -13.40
N LYS A 324 7.36 6.41 -13.52
CA LYS A 324 6.27 5.94 -14.36
C LYS A 324 6.59 6.10 -15.85
N THR A 325 7.23 7.20 -16.26
CA THR A 325 7.70 7.39 -17.64
C THR A 325 8.70 6.30 -18.03
N ILE A 326 9.70 6.00 -17.20
CA ILE A 326 10.67 4.93 -17.45
C ILE A 326 9.97 3.56 -17.55
N SER A 327 8.98 3.30 -16.69
CA SER A 327 8.21 2.05 -16.73
C SER A 327 7.37 1.92 -18.00
N ASN A 328 6.76 3.01 -18.48
CA ASN A 328 6.03 3.06 -19.74
C ASN A 328 6.99 2.85 -20.93
N ALA A 329 8.12 3.54 -20.92
CA ALA A 329 9.15 3.45 -21.95
C ALA A 329 9.72 2.03 -22.09
N ARG A 330 10.01 1.34 -20.97
CA ARG A 330 10.40 -0.08 -20.98
C ARG A 330 9.32 -1.00 -21.54
N GLN A 331 8.05 -0.73 -21.24
CA GLN A 331 6.96 -1.52 -21.81
C GLN A 331 6.86 -1.36 -23.32
N LEU A 332 7.10 -0.15 -23.84
CA LEU A 332 7.23 0.06 -25.28
C LEU A 332 8.45 -0.67 -25.85
N GLY A 333 9.63 -0.57 -25.22
CA GLY A 333 10.84 -1.30 -25.61
C GLY A 333 10.59 -2.82 -25.73
N MET A 334 9.97 -3.43 -24.71
CA MET A 334 9.60 -4.85 -24.75
C MET A 334 8.61 -5.16 -25.89
N ALA A 335 7.70 -4.24 -26.24
CA ALA A 335 6.79 -4.45 -27.37
C ALA A 335 7.53 -4.44 -28.71
N PHE A 336 8.59 -3.63 -28.86
CA PHE A 336 9.46 -3.68 -30.03
C PHE A 336 10.23 -5.01 -30.12
N GLU A 337 10.75 -5.53 -29.00
CA GLU A 337 11.40 -6.85 -28.97
C GLU A 337 10.44 -7.97 -29.40
N LEU A 338 9.23 -7.99 -28.83
CA LEU A 338 8.19 -8.97 -29.22
C LEU A 338 7.76 -8.85 -30.69
N TYR A 339 7.76 -7.62 -31.23
CA TYR A 339 7.52 -7.40 -32.64
C TYR A 339 8.64 -8.02 -33.49
N GLN A 340 9.91 -7.76 -33.16
CA GLN A 340 11.06 -8.32 -33.88
C GLN A 340 11.04 -9.85 -33.92
N GLU A 341 10.70 -10.50 -32.80
CA GLU A 341 10.53 -11.95 -32.72
C GLU A 341 9.49 -12.49 -33.70
N SER A 342 8.47 -11.68 -34.03
CA SER A 342 7.37 -12.08 -34.91
C SER A 342 7.58 -11.69 -36.38
N TRP A 343 8.56 -10.83 -36.68
CA TRP A 343 8.75 -10.19 -37.99
C TRP A 343 10.22 -10.21 -38.44
N ASP A 344 10.82 -11.41 -38.49
CA ASP A 344 12.16 -11.68 -39.05
C ASP A 344 13.27 -10.75 -38.54
N ASP A 345 13.24 -10.40 -37.25
CA ASP A 345 14.23 -9.52 -36.60
C ASP A 345 14.28 -8.10 -37.20
N VAL A 346 13.17 -7.61 -37.75
CA VAL A 346 13.04 -6.26 -38.33
C VAL A 346 12.27 -5.34 -37.39
N LEU A 347 12.72 -4.09 -37.27
CA LEU A 347 11.99 -3.06 -36.53
C LEU A 347 10.68 -2.68 -37.26
N PRO A 348 9.64 -2.27 -36.51
CA PRO A 348 8.41 -1.77 -37.12
C PRO A 348 8.69 -0.53 -37.97
N GLN A 349 7.77 -0.22 -38.88
CA GLN A 349 7.88 0.98 -39.69
C GLN A 349 7.66 2.24 -38.85
N ALA A 350 8.08 3.41 -39.32
CA ALA A 350 7.78 4.67 -38.66
C ALA A 350 7.11 5.67 -39.62
N PRO A 351 6.00 6.31 -39.20
CA PRO A 351 5.33 7.33 -39.99
C PRO A 351 6.15 8.63 -40.00
N ASP A 352 6.30 9.28 -41.14
CA ASP A 352 7.12 10.49 -41.33
C ASP A 352 6.24 11.62 -41.89
N GLY A 353 5.83 12.53 -41.02
CA GLY A 353 5.13 13.74 -41.44
C GLY A 353 3.73 13.58 -42.02
N LEU A 354 3.33 14.58 -42.83
CA LEU A 354 2.08 14.60 -43.61
C LEU A 354 1.92 13.35 -44.49
N PRO A 355 2.93 12.89 -45.25
CA PRO A 355 2.77 11.73 -46.12
C PRO A 355 2.47 10.43 -45.32
N GLY A 356 2.89 10.34 -44.05
CA GLY A 356 2.58 9.22 -43.15
C GLY A 356 1.20 9.25 -42.51
N SER A 357 0.48 10.37 -42.62
CA SER A 357 -0.84 10.54 -42.00
C SER A 357 -1.87 9.57 -42.58
N ASN A 358 -2.67 8.96 -41.70
CA ASN A 358 -3.75 8.02 -41.99
C ASN A 358 -3.31 6.69 -42.65
N LEU A 359 -2.01 6.48 -42.85
CA LEU A 359 -1.45 5.21 -43.31
C LEU A 359 -1.37 4.23 -42.14
N ALA A 360 -2.13 3.13 -42.21
CA ALA A 360 -2.01 2.05 -41.22
C ALA A 360 -0.67 1.33 -41.36
N GLY A 361 -0.18 0.77 -40.26
CA GLY A 361 1.18 0.24 -40.18
C GLY A 361 2.10 1.17 -39.40
N GLY A 362 3.33 0.70 -39.19
CA GLY A 362 4.31 1.34 -38.33
C GLY A 362 3.99 1.28 -36.84
N TRP A 363 4.95 1.68 -36.01
CA TRP A 363 4.90 1.50 -34.56
C TRP A 363 3.73 2.26 -33.90
N ILE A 364 3.28 3.35 -34.53
CA ILE A 364 2.06 4.11 -34.20
C ILE A 364 1.35 4.65 -35.46
N ASN A 365 0.13 5.16 -35.28
CA ASN A 365 -0.66 5.79 -36.34
C ASN A 365 -1.27 7.14 -35.89
N TYR A 366 -1.19 8.13 -36.77
CA TYR A 366 -1.91 9.40 -36.67
C TYR A 366 -2.85 9.59 -37.86
N SER A 367 -4.08 10.07 -37.66
CA SER A 367 -4.99 10.41 -38.76
C SER A 367 -4.67 11.74 -39.44
N VAL A 368 -4.01 12.66 -38.73
CA VAL A 368 -3.61 13.98 -39.23
C VAL A 368 -2.27 14.39 -38.60
N PHE A 369 -1.29 14.73 -39.42
CA PHE A 369 -0.01 15.31 -38.99
C PHE A 369 -0.15 16.76 -38.54
N GLY A 370 0.62 17.15 -37.52
CA GLY A 370 0.67 18.54 -37.05
C GLY A 370 -0.63 19.06 -36.43
N GLY A 371 -1.66 18.21 -36.33
CA GLY A 371 -2.91 18.47 -35.63
C GLY A 371 -2.75 18.08 -34.17
N ALA A 372 -2.48 19.06 -33.32
CA ALA A 372 -2.38 18.97 -31.87
C ALA A 372 -3.74 18.62 -31.21
N GLU A 373 -4.38 17.54 -31.64
CA GLU A 373 -5.67 17.09 -31.14
C GLU A 373 -5.61 15.62 -30.73
N ALA A 374 -6.02 15.33 -29.50
CA ALA A 374 -5.98 13.99 -28.91
C ALA A 374 -6.78 12.93 -29.69
N GLY A 375 -7.63 13.36 -30.64
CA GLY A 375 -8.38 12.47 -31.54
C GLY A 375 -7.58 12.00 -32.75
N SER A 376 -6.41 12.58 -33.03
CA SER A 376 -5.59 12.21 -34.18
C SER A 376 -4.76 10.96 -33.93
N PHE A 377 -4.44 10.63 -32.68
CA PHE A 377 -3.68 9.44 -32.33
C PHE A 377 -4.58 8.21 -32.31
N ILE A 378 -4.30 7.24 -33.19
CA ILE A 378 -5.12 6.03 -33.34
C ILE A 378 -4.24 4.80 -33.07
N PRO A 379 -3.91 4.50 -31.80
CA PRO A 379 -3.00 3.42 -31.44
C PRO A 379 -3.49 2.05 -31.95
N SER A 380 -4.81 1.85 -32.03
CA SER A 380 -5.40 0.61 -32.60
C SER A 380 -4.99 0.26 -34.03
N ARG A 381 -4.41 1.20 -34.78
CA ARG A 381 -3.93 1.00 -36.15
C ARG A 381 -2.40 0.88 -36.26
N GLY A 382 -1.67 0.98 -35.15
CA GLY A 382 -0.23 0.76 -35.08
C GLY A 382 0.14 -0.71 -34.85
N GLU A 383 1.30 -1.10 -35.34
CA GLU A 383 1.87 -2.46 -35.32
C GLU A 383 2.18 -2.97 -33.91
N LEU A 384 2.42 -2.06 -32.95
CA LEU A 384 2.76 -2.43 -31.58
C LEU A 384 1.55 -2.69 -30.68
N MET A 385 0.37 -2.21 -31.08
CA MET A 385 -0.83 -2.29 -30.23
C MET A 385 -1.23 -3.73 -29.85
N PRO A 386 -1.09 -4.76 -30.71
CA PRO A 386 -1.32 -6.16 -30.32
C PRO A 386 -0.45 -6.64 -29.14
N TYR A 387 0.77 -6.12 -29.02
CA TYR A 387 1.72 -6.48 -27.96
C TYR A 387 1.50 -5.65 -26.70
N VAL A 388 1.27 -4.35 -26.87
CA VAL A 388 1.10 -3.39 -25.77
C VAL A 388 -0.28 -3.49 -25.10
N LYS A 389 -1.35 -3.69 -25.87
CA LYS A 389 -2.76 -3.83 -25.42
C LYS A 389 -3.37 -2.63 -24.68
N THR A 390 -2.64 -1.53 -24.52
CA THR A 390 -3.12 -0.29 -23.88
C THR A 390 -2.50 0.96 -24.52
N SER A 391 -3.30 2.00 -24.72
CA SER A 391 -2.80 3.27 -25.27
C SER A 391 -2.15 4.18 -24.22
N GLU A 392 -2.35 3.91 -22.93
CA GLU A 392 -1.90 4.81 -21.86
C GLU A 392 -0.37 4.90 -21.72
N ILE A 393 0.36 3.89 -22.21
CA ILE A 393 1.82 3.84 -22.05
C ILE A 393 2.59 4.66 -23.10
N TYR A 394 1.94 5.06 -24.19
CA TYR A 394 2.54 5.92 -25.22
C TYR A 394 2.78 7.34 -24.70
N LYS A 395 2.13 7.72 -23.60
CA LYS A 395 2.24 9.06 -23.03
C LYS A 395 3.04 9.08 -21.74
N SER A 396 3.95 10.04 -21.65
CA SER A 396 4.69 10.36 -20.43
C SER A 396 3.79 11.09 -19.44
N PRO A 397 3.68 10.67 -18.18
CA PRO A 397 2.96 11.43 -17.15
C PRO A 397 3.57 12.80 -16.85
N ALA A 398 4.84 13.02 -17.23
CA ALA A 398 5.53 14.30 -17.10
C ALA A 398 5.16 15.26 -18.26
N ASP A 399 4.66 14.73 -19.37
CA ASP A 399 4.08 15.51 -20.46
C ASP A 399 2.73 16.10 -20.04
N LYS A 400 2.71 17.43 -19.90
CA LYS A 400 1.53 18.20 -19.47
C LYS A 400 0.57 18.52 -20.62
N ASP A 401 0.48 17.64 -21.63
CA ASP A 401 -0.30 17.88 -22.85
C ASP A 401 0.20 19.11 -23.62
N SER A 402 1.52 19.21 -23.80
CA SER A 402 2.15 20.34 -24.52
C SER A 402 1.60 20.52 -25.94
N ASN A 403 1.15 19.44 -26.58
CA ASN A 403 0.63 19.43 -27.95
C ASN A 403 -0.59 18.51 -28.15
N ARG A 404 -1.18 17.96 -27.07
CA ARG A 404 -2.33 17.02 -27.10
C ARG A 404 -2.16 15.80 -28.04
N SER A 405 -0.95 15.40 -28.41
CA SER A 405 -0.72 14.31 -29.37
C SER A 405 -1.00 12.91 -28.80
N ALA A 406 -1.32 12.82 -27.50
CA ALA A 406 -1.60 11.58 -26.77
C ALA A 406 -0.48 10.52 -26.79
N ASN A 407 0.70 10.90 -27.26
CA ASN A 407 1.95 10.16 -27.30
C ASN A 407 3.06 11.13 -26.87
N SER A 408 4.15 10.63 -26.30
CA SER A 408 5.30 11.47 -25.95
C SER A 408 6.60 10.98 -26.58
N PHE A 409 6.60 9.77 -27.15
CA PHE A 409 7.80 9.12 -27.69
C PHE A 409 7.83 9.17 -29.21
N ALA A 410 9.03 9.15 -29.78
CA ALA A 410 9.24 9.01 -31.20
C ALA A 410 10.31 7.97 -31.50
N MET A 411 10.10 7.21 -32.58
CA MET A 411 11.06 6.23 -33.06
C MET A 411 12.22 6.92 -33.75
N ASN A 412 13.44 6.49 -33.43
CA ASN A 412 14.64 7.04 -34.01
C ASN A 412 14.68 6.85 -35.53
N GLY A 413 14.66 7.94 -36.29
CA GLY A 413 14.72 7.90 -37.76
C GLY A 413 15.99 7.25 -38.31
N TYR A 414 17.11 7.27 -37.57
CA TYR A 414 18.33 6.55 -37.92
C TYR A 414 18.12 5.03 -38.05
N LEU A 415 17.11 4.48 -37.37
CA LEU A 415 16.74 3.06 -37.42
C LEU A 415 15.78 2.72 -38.56
N THR A 416 15.53 3.65 -39.48
CA THR A 416 14.62 3.44 -40.62
C THR A 416 15.32 3.70 -41.95
N THR A 417 14.67 3.29 -43.03
CA THR A 417 15.08 3.62 -44.41
C THR A 417 14.11 4.63 -44.99
N TRP A 418 14.60 5.82 -45.33
CA TRP A 418 13.76 6.86 -45.92
C TRP A 418 13.26 6.46 -47.31
N THR A 419 11.93 6.49 -47.50
CA THR A 419 11.29 6.11 -48.77
C THR A 419 10.66 7.28 -49.51
N GLY A 420 10.51 8.44 -48.86
CA GLY A 420 9.77 9.59 -49.40
C GLY A 420 8.25 9.41 -49.44
N ASN A 421 7.72 8.25 -49.03
CA ASN A 421 6.29 7.94 -49.06
C ASN A 421 5.59 8.16 -47.70
N GLY A 422 6.31 8.68 -46.69
CA GLY A 422 5.76 8.94 -45.37
C GLY A 422 5.65 7.74 -44.44
N MET A 423 6.01 6.55 -44.89
CA MET A 423 6.15 5.38 -44.04
C MET A 423 7.53 4.77 -44.31
N ASN A 424 8.40 4.86 -43.33
CA ASN A 424 9.80 4.48 -43.45
C ASN A 424 9.99 3.08 -42.83
N PRO A 425 10.40 2.06 -43.61
CA PRO A 425 10.65 0.71 -43.09
C PRO A 425 11.75 0.70 -42.04
N GLY A 426 11.55 -0.05 -40.96
CA GLY A 426 12.57 -0.28 -39.95
C GLY A 426 13.74 -1.10 -40.49
N LYS A 427 14.95 -0.87 -39.96
CA LYS A 427 16.13 -1.68 -40.24
C LYS A 427 16.04 -3.03 -39.52
N ALA A 428 16.79 -4.01 -40.01
CA ALA A 428 16.99 -5.27 -39.28
C ALA A 428 17.78 -4.99 -37.98
N ALA A 429 17.32 -5.51 -36.85
CA ALA A 429 17.90 -5.26 -35.54
C ALA A 429 19.36 -5.72 -35.48
N GLY A 430 19.70 -6.84 -36.11
CA GLY A 430 21.08 -7.31 -36.28
C GLY A 430 22.04 -6.37 -37.02
N THR A 431 21.58 -5.29 -37.65
CA THR A 431 22.44 -4.27 -38.28
C THR A 431 22.87 -3.15 -37.33
N ILE A 432 22.37 -3.15 -36.09
CA ILE A 432 22.65 -2.11 -35.09
C ILE A 432 23.96 -2.46 -34.36
N GLU A 433 25.01 -1.67 -34.59
CA GLU A 433 26.35 -1.94 -34.08
C GLU A 433 26.49 -1.68 -32.56
N PHE A 434 25.76 -0.71 -32.02
CA PHE A 434 25.85 -0.29 -30.61
C PHE A 434 24.49 -0.31 -29.91
N PRO A 435 23.92 -1.48 -29.57
CA PRO A 435 22.54 -1.56 -29.12
C PRO A 435 22.24 -0.82 -27.80
N ALA A 436 23.21 -0.80 -26.88
CA ALA A 436 23.09 -0.16 -25.57
C ALA A 436 23.30 1.37 -25.59
N SER A 437 23.75 1.93 -26.71
CA SER A 437 23.96 3.38 -26.84
C SER A 437 23.07 4.00 -27.94
N THR A 438 22.52 3.18 -28.83
CA THR A 438 21.61 3.63 -29.89
C THR A 438 20.19 3.74 -29.35
N MET A 439 19.59 4.92 -29.46
CA MET A 439 18.20 5.18 -29.12
C MET A 439 17.27 4.40 -30.06
N LEU A 440 16.32 3.70 -29.46
CA LEU A 440 15.14 3.14 -30.13
C LEU A 440 13.99 4.14 -30.11
N LEU A 441 13.62 4.62 -28.91
CA LEU A 441 12.58 5.63 -28.69
C LEU A 441 13.13 6.76 -27.83
N GLY A 442 12.78 8.00 -28.16
CA GLY A 442 13.08 9.16 -27.33
C GLY A 442 11.84 10.00 -27.08
N GLU A 443 11.75 10.64 -25.92
CA GLU A 443 10.76 11.71 -25.74
C GLU A 443 11.09 12.88 -26.67
N GLU A 444 10.18 13.13 -27.60
CA GLU A 444 10.41 14.04 -28.72
C GLU A 444 9.78 15.41 -28.47
N GLY A 445 10.54 16.45 -28.76
CA GLY A 445 10.05 17.81 -28.96
C GLY A 445 10.17 18.18 -30.43
N CYS A 446 9.08 18.70 -31.00
CA CYS A 446 9.04 19.16 -32.38
C CYS A 446 9.24 20.68 -32.48
N GLY A 447 9.75 21.16 -33.62
CA GLY A 447 9.86 22.60 -33.92
C GLY A 447 11.16 23.26 -33.47
N GLY A 448 12.30 22.57 -33.63
CA GLY A 448 13.62 23.13 -33.37
C GLY A 448 13.96 24.36 -34.26
N PRO A 449 15.11 25.02 -34.04
CA PRO A 449 15.50 26.27 -34.74
C PRO A 449 15.59 26.18 -36.28
N LYS A 450 15.48 24.98 -36.86
CA LYS A 450 15.51 24.71 -38.30
C LYS A 450 14.11 24.64 -38.95
N LEU A 451 13.02 24.63 -38.18
CA LEU A 451 11.63 24.65 -38.67
C LEU A 451 11.01 26.05 -38.46
N VAL A 452 11.24 26.96 -39.41
CA VAL A 452 10.65 28.31 -39.38
C VAL A 452 9.16 28.21 -39.70
N GLY A 453 8.28 28.38 -38.69
CA GLY A 453 6.83 28.51 -38.89
C GLY A 453 5.95 27.60 -38.02
N TYR A 454 6.52 26.54 -37.43
CA TYR A 454 5.86 25.71 -36.41
C TYR A 454 6.45 26.08 -35.05
N GLY A 455 5.63 26.55 -34.11
CA GLY A 455 6.12 26.95 -32.78
C GLY A 455 6.78 25.79 -32.03
N TYR A 456 7.80 26.08 -31.22
CA TYR A 456 8.44 25.10 -30.33
C TYR A 456 7.37 24.38 -29.49
N SER A 457 7.29 23.05 -29.62
CA SER A 457 6.39 22.23 -28.83
C SER A 457 7.18 21.11 -28.16
N ASN A 458 7.06 20.99 -26.84
CA ASN A 458 7.66 19.91 -26.08
C ASN A 458 6.83 18.64 -26.24
N GLY A 459 6.55 18.17 -27.45
CA GLY A 459 5.81 16.93 -27.66
C GLY A 459 5.91 16.46 -29.10
N THR A 460 5.80 15.15 -29.26
CA THR A 460 5.86 14.45 -30.55
C THR A 460 4.69 14.82 -31.46
N ASN A 461 4.96 15.06 -32.74
CA ASN A 461 3.98 15.44 -33.75
C ASN A 461 3.59 14.29 -34.70
N ASP A 462 4.48 13.31 -34.90
CA ASP A 462 4.28 12.15 -35.76
C ASP A 462 4.83 10.84 -35.18
N GLY A 463 5.56 10.89 -34.06
CA GLY A 463 6.25 9.74 -33.49
C GLY A 463 7.45 9.30 -34.29
N TYR A 464 8.03 10.17 -35.09
CA TYR A 464 9.26 9.93 -35.83
C TYR A 464 10.29 10.98 -35.45
N PHE A 465 11.36 10.52 -34.82
CA PHE A 465 12.43 11.39 -34.38
C PHE A 465 13.38 11.61 -35.56
N ASN A 466 13.24 12.73 -36.24
CA ASN A 466 14.15 13.17 -37.28
C ASN A 466 15.34 13.91 -36.65
N PRO A 467 16.56 13.32 -36.65
CA PRO A 467 17.72 13.93 -35.99
C PRO A 467 18.13 15.30 -36.58
N SER A 468 17.65 15.62 -37.78
CA SER A 468 17.96 16.89 -38.44
C SER A 468 17.08 18.05 -37.97
N THR A 469 15.88 17.79 -37.47
CA THR A 469 14.85 18.80 -37.18
C THR A 469 14.31 18.76 -35.76
N ASP A 470 14.31 17.59 -35.13
CA ASP A 470 13.71 17.35 -33.83
C ASP A 470 14.75 17.44 -32.72
N HIS A 471 14.25 17.58 -31.50
CA HIS A 471 15.06 17.69 -30.31
C HIS A 471 14.44 16.86 -29.19
N PHE A 472 15.18 16.65 -28.11
CA PHE A 472 14.67 15.92 -26.96
C PHE A 472 13.74 16.80 -26.11
N ALA A 473 12.56 16.27 -25.76
CA ALA A 473 11.61 17.01 -24.94
C ALA A 473 12.12 17.21 -23.51
N LYS A 474 11.88 18.41 -22.96
CA LYS A 474 12.32 18.78 -21.60
C LYS A 474 11.22 18.55 -20.57
N PHE A 475 10.67 17.34 -20.52
CA PHE A 475 9.64 16.97 -19.54
C PHE A 475 10.21 16.77 -18.14
N HIS A 476 11.44 16.26 -18.06
CA HIS A 476 12.09 15.92 -16.81
C HIS A 476 13.22 16.91 -16.48
N PRO A 477 13.45 17.23 -15.19
CA PRO A 477 14.58 18.06 -14.79
C PRO A 477 15.95 17.47 -15.18
N ALA A 478 16.04 16.15 -15.28
CA ALA A 478 17.25 15.41 -15.61
C ALA A 478 17.45 15.15 -17.13
N GLY A 479 16.55 15.63 -17.97
CA GLY A 479 16.61 15.50 -19.43
C GLY A 479 15.37 14.83 -20.02
N ALA A 480 15.57 13.91 -20.97
CA ALA A 480 14.51 13.19 -21.68
C ALA A 480 14.59 11.69 -21.40
N ALA A 481 13.44 11.01 -21.35
CA ALA A 481 13.40 9.55 -21.30
C ALA A 481 13.75 8.97 -22.67
N VAL A 482 14.70 8.02 -22.66
CA VAL A 482 15.21 7.35 -23.84
C VAL A 482 15.17 5.83 -23.59
N VAL A 483 14.65 5.10 -24.57
CA VAL A 483 14.73 3.65 -24.70
C VAL A 483 15.83 3.33 -25.68
N PHE A 484 16.70 2.41 -25.32
CA PHE A 484 17.80 1.95 -26.16
C PHE A 484 17.41 0.67 -26.88
N THR A 485 18.10 0.36 -27.97
CA THR A 485 17.78 -0.78 -28.84
C THR A 485 18.01 -2.15 -28.18
N ASP A 486 18.71 -2.21 -27.04
CA ASP A 486 18.81 -3.39 -26.17
C ASP A 486 17.67 -3.51 -25.13
N GLY A 487 16.67 -2.62 -25.20
CA GLY A 487 15.47 -2.64 -24.37
C GLY A 487 15.55 -1.86 -23.06
N HIS A 488 16.74 -1.41 -22.62
CA HIS A 488 16.81 -0.61 -21.39
C HIS A 488 16.31 0.82 -21.62
N ALA A 489 15.83 1.46 -20.55
CA ALA A 489 15.38 2.84 -20.60
C ALA A 489 15.92 3.64 -19.41
N LYS A 490 16.28 4.90 -19.67
CA LYS A 490 16.82 5.87 -18.71
C LYS A 490 16.43 7.30 -19.10
N ILE A 491 16.39 8.18 -18.11
CA ILE A 491 16.30 9.63 -18.34
C ILE A 491 17.71 10.19 -18.37
N ILE A 492 18.07 10.86 -19.47
CA ILE A 492 19.41 11.40 -19.70
C ILE A 492 19.36 12.80 -20.32
N GLN A 493 20.44 13.56 -20.15
CA GLN A 493 20.70 14.78 -20.91
C GLN A 493 21.12 14.40 -22.35
N ALA A 494 20.17 13.84 -23.11
CA ALA A 494 20.42 13.31 -24.45
C ALA A 494 20.95 14.39 -25.42
N GLU A 495 20.57 15.65 -25.21
CA GLU A 495 21.04 16.77 -26.03
C GLU A 495 22.55 17.02 -25.89
N ASP A 496 23.14 16.78 -24.71
CA ASP A 496 24.59 16.95 -24.48
C ASP A 496 25.43 15.88 -25.21
N HIS A 497 24.79 14.76 -25.56
CA HIS A 497 25.37 13.58 -26.22
C HIS A 497 24.51 13.16 -27.41
N PHE A 498 24.07 14.12 -28.23
CA PHE A 498 23.04 13.89 -29.24
C PHE A 498 23.42 12.80 -30.24
N ASP A 499 24.57 12.92 -30.91
CA ASP A 499 25.03 11.93 -31.90
C ASP A 499 25.21 10.54 -31.28
N GLU A 500 25.82 10.48 -30.09
CA GLU A 500 26.02 9.24 -29.35
C GLU A 500 24.69 8.58 -28.98
N THR A 501 23.68 9.37 -28.63
CA THR A 501 22.34 8.86 -28.31
C THR A 501 21.61 8.40 -29.57
N ILE A 502 21.76 9.09 -30.70
CA ILE A 502 21.05 8.74 -31.96
C ILE A 502 21.65 7.50 -32.63
N CYS A 503 22.96 7.29 -32.63
CA CYS A 503 23.58 6.17 -33.35
C CYS A 503 24.64 5.40 -32.59
N GLY A 504 24.73 5.61 -31.28
CA GLY A 504 25.65 4.89 -30.42
C GLY A 504 27.11 5.30 -30.56
N THR A 505 27.42 6.32 -31.37
CA THR A 505 28.78 6.85 -31.53
C THR A 505 28.75 8.39 -31.53
N PRO A 506 29.80 9.06 -31.06
CA PRO A 506 29.89 10.52 -31.11
C PRO A 506 30.08 11.07 -32.53
N THR A 507 30.19 10.21 -33.55
CA THR A 507 30.31 10.62 -34.95
C THR A 507 28.91 10.82 -35.55
N PRO A 508 28.60 11.98 -36.15
CA PRO A 508 27.33 12.19 -36.83
C PRO A 508 27.10 11.14 -37.92
N CYS A 509 25.97 10.46 -37.81
CA CYS A 509 25.57 9.31 -38.63
C CYS A 509 24.36 9.63 -39.53
N TYR A 510 23.87 10.87 -39.47
CA TYR A 510 22.79 11.42 -40.27
C TYR A 510 23.35 12.56 -41.12
N ARG A 511 23.07 12.54 -42.43
CA ARG A 511 23.40 13.60 -43.39
C ARG A 511 22.24 13.85 -44.32
#